data_AF-A6W411-F1
#
_entry.id   AF-A6W411-F1
#
_cell.length_a   1.000
_cell.length_b   1.000
_cell.length_c   1.000
_cell.angle_alpha   90.00
_cell.angle_beta   90.00
_cell.angle_gamma   90.00
#
_symmetry.space_group_name_H-M   'P 1'
#
loop_
_entity.id
_entity.type
_entity.pdbx_description
1 polymer ?
#
loop_
_entity_poly.entity_id
_entity_poly.type
_entity_poly.pdbx_seq_one_letter_code
_entity_poly.pdbx_strand_id
1 'polypeptide(L)'
;MTALLVLSGTLVAGVGTASADTCLTGAVDARYAQLGGTSGRLGAVTGCEQPTADGRFATFQRGAVYWSPASGAWDVSGSFRDLWAATGWENGFLHYPVSGEVGTRAGGVFQNYQGGTLYWSPASAAHSVSGEFLRLYGSLGHENGFLGYPTSQEVPIRDGGVFQLFQGGVAYWSPASGAHTVSGSFRDLYARLGHENGCLRYPTSQELPARDGGVYQRFQGGVAYWSPTTGAHALCGAILDAYASTGYENGSLGYPVNDEHDVPGGRRVDFQRGYVEWSAATGARVNQPVAAVVPVPAPPTTTPPPPPPAPSGVYYRNCDEARAAGAAPIRAGQPGYRPALDRDGDGIACE
;
A
#
# COMPACT_ATOMS: atom_id res chain seq x y z
N MET A 1 59.66 59.81 37.91
CA MET A 1 60.62 58.85 37.33
C MET A 1 60.95 57.83 38.40
N THR A 2 61.17 56.59 37.95
CA THR A 2 61.89 55.51 38.65
C THR A 2 61.08 54.49 39.45
N ALA A 3 60.79 53.40 38.72
CA ALA A 3 60.92 51.98 39.07
C ALA A 3 60.03 51.37 40.16
N LEU A 4 59.02 50.64 39.68
CA LEU A 4 58.16 49.73 40.43
C LEU A 4 58.89 48.40 40.68
N LEU A 5 58.80 47.94 41.93
CA LEU A 5 59.30 46.67 42.45
C LEU A 5 58.77 45.44 41.71
N VAL A 6 59.66 44.46 41.56
CA VAL A 6 59.35 43.08 41.18
C VAL A 6 58.62 42.40 42.36
N LEU A 7 57.38 41.94 42.14
CA LEU A 7 56.75 40.94 43.02
C LEU A 7 56.71 39.60 42.31
N SER A 8 57.44 38.65 42.89
CA SER A 8 57.38 37.23 42.59
C SER A 8 56.01 36.68 43.02
N GLY A 9 55.13 36.41 42.04
CA GLY A 9 53.87 35.72 42.27
C GLY A 9 54.09 34.21 42.28
N THR A 10 53.92 33.60 43.44
CA THR A 10 53.87 32.15 43.64
C THR A 10 52.71 31.57 42.83
N LEU A 11 53.02 30.67 41.89
CA LEU A 11 52.02 29.94 41.12
C LEU A 11 51.31 28.96 42.06
N VAL A 12 50.08 29.29 42.47
CA VAL A 12 49.20 28.29 43.09
C VAL A 12 48.75 27.36 41.98
N ALA A 13 49.28 26.13 41.97
CA ALA A 13 48.75 25.06 41.14
C ALA A 13 47.28 24.86 41.51
N GLY A 14 46.38 25.31 40.64
CA GLY A 14 44.97 24.96 40.73
C GLY A 14 44.87 23.44 40.71
N VAL A 15 44.19 22.89 41.71
CA VAL A 15 43.82 21.47 41.73
C VAL A 15 42.91 21.28 40.51
N GLY A 16 43.47 20.76 39.43
CA GLY A 16 42.70 20.45 38.23
C GLY A 16 41.64 19.44 38.62
N THR A 17 40.37 19.84 38.55
CA THR A 17 39.27 18.88 38.51
C THR A 17 39.59 17.95 37.34
N ALA A 18 39.87 16.68 37.61
CA ALA A 18 39.95 15.67 36.57
C ALA A 18 38.69 15.83 35.70
N SER A 19 38.87 16.07 34.40
CA SER A 19 37.73 16.20 33.50
C SER A 19 36.88 14.95 33.64
N ALA A 20 35.56 15.08 33.72
CA ALA A 20 34.65 13.92 33.73
C ALA A 20 34.83 13.05 32.47
N ASP A 21 35.44 13.59 31.41
CA ASP A 21 35.82 12.87 30.19
C ASP A 21 36.89 11.78 30.44
N THR A 22 37.71 11.91 31.47
CA THR A 22 38.83 10.98 31.75
C THR A 22 38.37 9.59 32.21
N CYS A 23 37.07 9.40 32.50
CA CYS A 23 36.53 8.10 32.91
C CYS A 23 35.90 7.30 31.77
N LEU A 24 35.83 7.86 30.55
CA LEU A 24 35.39 7.14 29.37
C LEU A 24 36.57 6.39 28.75
N THR A 25 36.31 5.23 28.16
CA THR A 25 37.32 4.36 27.57
C THR A 25 36.83 3.66 26.29
N GLY A 26 37.78 3.38 25.41
CA GLY A 26 37.54 2.56 24.22
C GLY A 26 36.43 3.10 23.32
N ALA A 27 35.49 2.24 22.93
CA ALA A 27 34.46 2.57 21.94
C ALA A 27 33.46 3.65 22.41
N VAL A 28 33.16 3.71 23.71
CA VAL A 28 32.25 4.73 24.27
C VAL A 28 32.89 6.11 24.17
N ASP A 29 34.14 6.24 24.60
CA ASP A 29 34.93 7.47 24.47
C ASP A 29 35.09 7.88 22.99
N ALA A 30 35.46 6.93 22.13
CA ALA A 30 35.59 7.19 20.69
C ALA A 30 34.29 7.72 20.06
N ARG A 31 33.13 7.16 20.44
CA ARG A 31 31.83 7.66 19.95
C ARG A 31 31.52 9.05 20.52
N TYR A 32 31.79 9.29 21.79
CA TYR A 32 31.58 10.60 22.41
C TYR A 32 32.45 11.69 21.76
N ALA A 33 33.71 11.39 21.47
CA ALA A 33 34.61 12.28 20.74
C ALA A 33 34.11 12.58 19.31
N GLN A 34 33.61 11.57 18.58
CA GLN A 34 32.99 11.76 17.26
C GLN A 34 31.78 12.70 17.29
N LEU A 35 31.08 12.75 18.41
CA LEU A 35 29.90 13.60 18.60
C LEU A 35 30.25 15.01 19.10
N GLY A 36 31.54 15.34 19.23
CA GLY A 36 32.03 16.65 19.66
C GLY A 36 32.26 16.80 21.16
N GLY A 37 32.26 15.70 21.92
CA GLY A 37 32.52 15.70 23.37
C GLY A 37 31.56 16.61 24.15
N THR A 38 32.09 17.34 25.14
CA THR A 38 31.29 18.22 26.02
C THR A 38 30.53 19.32 25.26
N SER A 39 31.10 19.84 24.17
CA SER A 39 30.45 20.84 23.30
C SER A 39 29.46 20.23 22.31
N GLY A 40 29.45 18.90 22.23
CA GLY A 40 28.65 18.11 21.31
C GLY A 40 27.18 17.98 21.71
N ARG A 41 26.45 17.20 20.90
CA ARG A 41 25.00 17.01 21.10
C ARG A 41 24.64 16.38 22.45
N LEU A 42 25.50 15.53 23.00
CA LEU A 42 25.27 14.84 24.28
C LEU A 42 25.57 15.70 25.52
N GLY A 43 26.42 16.72 25.39
CA GLY A 43 26.84 17.57 26.52
C GLY A 43 27.86 16.87 27.42
N ALA A 44 28.09 17.42 28.61
CA ALA A 44 29.07 16.87 29.56
C ALA A 44 28.69 15.47 30.07
N VAL A 45 29.69 14.70 30.46
CA VAL A 45 29.53 13.41 31.14
C VAL A 45 28.82 13.62 32.48
N THR A 46 27.75 12.86 32.74
CA THR A 46 27.00 12.87 34.00
C THR A 46 27.13 11.57 34.78
N GLY A 47 27.49 10.48 34.10
CA GLY A 47 27.84 9.20 34.70
C GLY A 47 28.84 8.44 33.84
N CYS A 48 29.90 7.96 34.47
CA CYS A 48 30.93 7.14 33.84
C CYS A 48 30.38 5.78 33.38
N GLU A 49 31.22 4.98 32.73
CA GLU A 49 30.80 3.68 32.18
C GLU A 49 30.33 2.71 33.26
N GLN A 50 29.10 2.22 33.12
CA GLN A 50 28.45 1.23 33.96
C GLN A 50 28.17 -0.04 33.14
N PRO A 51 28.31 -1.24 33.74
CA PRO A 51 28.02 -2.47 33.04
C PRO A 51 26.52 -2.63 32.79
N THR A 52 26.18 -3.27 31.68
CA THR A 52 24.89 -3.89 31.40
C THR A 52 25.07 -5.42 31.36
N ALA A 53 24.03 -6.20 31.03
CA ALA A 53 24.15 -7.66 30.90
C ALA A 53 25.21 -8.09 29.87
N ASP A 54 25.25 -7.43 28.71
CA ASP A 54 26.09 -7.81 27.56
C ASP A 54 27.02 -6.69 27.09
N GLY A 55 27.21 -5.67 27.92
CA GLY A 55 27.86 -4.44 27.46
C GLY A 55 28.11 -3.43 28.56
N ARG A 56 28.12 -2.17 28.16
CA ARG A 56 28.30 -1.02 29.05
C ARG A 56 27.67 0.23 28.47
N PHE A 57 27.42 1.20 29.31
CA PHE A 57 26.92 2.50 28.89
C PHE A 57 27.48 3.62 29.75
N ALA A 58 27.57 4.82 29.18
CA ALA A 58 27.82 6.05 29.93
C ALA A 58 26.66 7.02 29.72
N THR A 59 26.42 7.89 30.71
CA THR A 59 25.36 8.90 30.66
C THR A 59 25.92 10.31 30.56
N PHE A 60 25.18 11.13 29.83
CA PHE A 60 25.53 12.52 29.51
C PHE A 60 24.32 13.41 29.78
N GLN A 61 24.54 14.72 29.82
CA GLN A 61 23.49 15.71 30.08
C GLN A 61 22.23 15.54 29.20
N ARG A 62 22.40 15.15 27.94
CA ARG A 62 21.31 15.05 26.94
C ARG A 62 21.15 13.67 26.29
N GLY A 63 21.78 12.64 26.86
CA GLY A 63 21.66 11.29 26.30
C GLY A 63 22.57 10.28 26.96
N ALA A 64 22.79 9.17 26.26
CA ALA A 64 23.67 8.09 26.69
C ALA A 64 24.41 7.53 25.47
N VAL A 65 25.55 6.89 25.72
CA VAL A 65 26.22 6.05 24.72
C VAL A 65 26.23 4.63 25.26
N TYR A 66 25.65 3.71 24.50
CA TYR A 66 25.61 2.28 24.81
C TYR A 66 26.55 1.53 23.90
N TRP A 67 27.24 0.53 24.44
CA TRP A 67 28.11 -0.36 23.71
C TRP A 67 27.84 -1.81 24.08
N SER A 68 27.86 -2.69 23.08
CA SER A 68 28.03 -4.14 23.26
C SER A 68 29.04 -4.66 22.23
N PRO A 69 29.64 -5.85 22.45
CA PRO A 69 30.49 -6.49 21.44
C PRO A 69 29.79 -6.71 20.10
N ALA A 70 28.48 -6.94 20.10
CA ALA A 70 27.69 -7.22 18.89
C ALA A 70 27.26 -5.95 18.14
N SER A 71 27.02 -4.84 18.85
CA SER A 71 26.44 -3.62 18.27
C SER A 71 27.45 -2.51 18.01
N GLY A 72 28.58 -2.48 18.74
CA GLY A 72 29.43 -1.29 18.81
C GLY A 72 28.80 -0.18 19.67
N ALA A 73 29.43 1.00 19.69
CA ALA A 73 29.04 2.12 20.53
C ALA A 73 28.16 3.13 19.79
N TRP A 74 26.95 3.38 20.29
CA TRP A 74 25.98 4.29 19.68
C TRP A 74 25.31 5.19 20.69
N ASP A 75 25.10 6.45 20.29
CA ASP A 75 24.38 7.44 21.08
C ASP A 75 22.87 7.28 20.95
N VAL A 76 22.18 7.45 22.08
CA VAL A 76 20.73 7.54 22.17
C VAL A 76 20.36 8.82 22.89
N SER A 77 19.44 9.58 22.32
CA SER A 77 19.06 10.90 22.84
C SER A 77 17.59 11.22 22.60
N GLY A 78 17.09 12.24 23.31
CA GLY A 78 15.74 12.78 23.13
C GLY A 78 14.63 11.72 23.10
N SER A 79 13.67 11.90 22.19
CA SER A 79 12.48 11.04 22.11
C SER A 79 12.77 9.57 21.80
N PHE A 80 13.88 9.25 21.13
CA PHE A 80 14.28 7.85 20.91
C PHE A 80 14.78 7.20 22.19
N ARG A 81 15.60 7.92 22.97
CA ARG A 81 16.00 7.45 24.30
C ARG A 81 14.79 7.25 25.20
N ASP A 82 13.85 8.20 25.19
CA ASP A 82 12.67 8.13 26.05
C ASP A 82 11.74 6.97 25.67
N LEU A 83 11.55 6.72 24.37
CA LEU A 83 10.78 5.58 23.91
C LEU A 83 11.49 4.25 24.21
N TRP A 84 12.81 4.17 23.95
CA TRP A 84 13.58 2.97 24.26
C TRP A 84 13.60 2.66 25.77
N ALA A 85 13.63 3.70 26.62
CA ALA A 85 13.45 3.57 28.05
C ALA A 85 12.09 2.95 28.41
N ALA A 86 11.02 3.45 27.80
CA ALA A 86 9.66 2.97 28.02
C ALA A 86 9.46 1.52 27.57
N THR A 87 10.31 1.02 26.65
CA THR A 87 10.27 -0.38 26.17
C THR A 87 11.28 -1.30 26.86
N GLY A 88 11.97 -0.83 27.91
CA GLY A 88 12.83 -1.67 28.75
C GLY A 88 14.33 -1.60 28.45
N TRP A 89 14.78 -0.56 27.74
CA TRP A 89 16.19 -0.35 27.39
C TRP A 89 16.78 -1.57 26.65
N GLU A 90 18.03 -1.93 26.92
CA GLU A 90 18.74 -3.06 26.31
C GLU A 90 18.15 -4.43 26.69
N ASN A 91 17.36 -4.47 27.76
CA ASN A 91 16.66 -5.69 28.20
C ASN A 91 15.28 -5.83 27.54
N GLY A 92 14.81 -4.78 26.84
CA GLY A 92 13.59 -4.79 26.06
C GLY A 92 13.75 -5.47 24.71
N PHE A 93 12.64 -5.58 23.97
CA PHE A 93 12.60 -6.26 22.66
C PHE A 93 13.48 -5.60 21.59
N LEU A 94 13.83 -4.31 21.76
CA LEU A 94 14.71 -3.61 20.83
C LEU A 94 16.19 -3.97 21.02
N HIS A 95 16.59 -4.40 22.22
CA HIS A 95 18.00 -4.61 22.60
C HIS A 95 18.86 -3.36 22.35
N TYR A 96 20.12 -3.51 21.90
CA TYR A 96 21.04 -2.38 21.73
C TYR A 96 20.81 -1.61 20.43
N PRO A 97 21.10 -0.30 20.40
CA PRO A 97 21.21 0.46 19.16
C PRO A 97 22.34 -0.10 18.27
N VAL A 98 22.13 -0.14 16.96
CA VAL A 98 23.12 -0.57 15.95
C VAL A 98 23.45 0.53 14.93
N SER A 99 22.88 1.71 15.11
CA SER A 99 23.21 2.91 14.33
C SER A 99 23.07 4.17 15.17
N GLY A 100 23.62 5.28 14.66
CA GLY A 100 23.21 6.60 15.09
C GLY A 100 21.84 6.96 14.49
N GLU A 101 21.34 8.13 14.86
CA GLU A 101 20.16 8.74 14.23
C GLU A 101 20.46 9.13 12.77
N VAL A 102 19.60 8.71 11.85
CA VAL A 102 19.72 8.94 10.40
C VAL A 102 18.51 9.72 9.91
N GLY A 103 18.77 10.83 9.23
CA GLY A 103 17.72 11.62 8.56
C GLY A 103 17.11 10.88 7.37
N THR A 104 15.81 11.01 7.22
CA THR A 104 15.04 10.45 6.11
C THR A 104 14.82 11.49 5.01
N ARG A 105 14.41 11.05 3.82
CA ARG A 105 14.02 11.96 2.72
C ARG A 105 12.75 12.75 3.04
N ALA A 106 11.84 12.19 3.82
CA ALA A 106 10.57 12.79 4.18
C ALA A 106 10.63 13.72 5.42
N GLY A 107 11.84 14.10 5.86
CA GLY A 107 12.04 15.07 6.95
C GLY A 107 11.87 14.51 8.37
N GLY A 108 11.75 13.18 8.51
CA GLY A 108 11.85 12.47 9.78
C GLY A 108 13.24 11.92 10.03
N VAL A 109 13.39 11.17 11.12
CA VAL A 109 14.64 10.54 11.56
C VAL A 109 14.33 9.10 11.93
N PHE A 110 15.27 8.18 11.75
CA PHE A 110 15.18 6.84 12.32
C PHE A 110 16.49 6.44 13.01
N GLN A 111 16.41 5.45 13.90
CA GLN A 111 17.56 4.80 14.49
C GLN A 111 17.31 3.30 14.56
N ASN A 112 18.29 2.52 14.12
CA ASN A 112 18.21 1.06 14.12
C ASN A 112 18.68 0.50 15.45
N TYR A 113 17.97 -0.54 15.89
CA TYR A 113 18.26 -1.37 17.05
C TYR A 113 18.31 -2.83 16.59
N GLN A 114 18.88 -3.73 17.39
CA GLN A 114 19.00 -5.14 16.99
C GLN A 114 17.62 -5.79 16.78
N GLY A 115 16.61 -5.41 17.57
CA GLY A 115 15.25 -5.96 17.50
C GLY A 115 14.24 -5.14 16.70
N GLY A 116 14.62 -3.98 16.16
CA GLY A 116 13.69 -3.13 15.41
C GLY A 116 14.25 -1.76 15.07
N THR A 117 13.38 -0.87 14.61
CA THR A 117 13.77 0.50 14.25
C THR A 117 12.84 1.49 14.93
N LEU A 118 13.42 2.53 15.55
CA LEU A 118 12.68 3.69 16.02
C LEU A 118 12.59 4.71 14.90
N TYR A 119 11.39 5.21 14.64
CA TYR A 119 11.09 6.25 13.65
C TYR A 119 10.50 7.46 14.35
N TRP A 120 10.85 8.65 13.89
CA TRP A 120 10.26 9.91 14.31
C TRP A 120 9.90 10.76 13.10
N SER A 121 8.74 11.41 13.17
CA SER A 121 8.39 12.52 12.27
C SER A 121 7.71 13.64 13.07
N PRO A 122 7.72 14.88 12.57
CA PRO A 122 6.98 15.98 13.21
C PRO A 122 5.48 15.68 13.36
N ALA A 123 4.91 14.88 12.45
CA ALA A 123 3.49 14.56 12.42
C ALA A 123 3.10 13.38 13.31
N SER A 124 4.05 12.50 13.67
CA SER A 124 3.74 11.24 14.36
C SER A 124 4.54 11.00 15.64
N ALA A 125 5.51 11.85 16.00
CA ALA A 125 6.42 11.61 17.13
C ALA A 125 7.16 10.25 17.00
N ALA A 126 7.83 9.82 18.08
CA ALA A 126 8.67 8.61 18.07
C ALA A 126 7.84 7.34 18.24
N HIS A 127 8.05 6.34 17.37
CA HIS A 127 7.40 5.03 17.41
C HIS A 127 8.36 3.92 16.97
N SER A 128 8.21 2.72 17.53
CA SER A 128 8.98 1.55 17.12
C SER A 128 8.24 0.75 16.05
N VAL A 129 8.98 0.18 15.10
CA VAL A 129 8.48 -0.87 14.20
C VAL A 129 9.43 -2.06 14.32
N SER A 130 8.89 -3.25 14.59
CA SER A 130 9.70 -4.44 14.88
C SER A 130 9.18 -5.71 14.22
N GLY A 131 9.98 -6.79 14.31
CA GLY A 131 9.60 -8.13 13.86
C GLY A 131 8.97 -8.18 12.47
N GLU A 132 7.82 -8.85 12.36
CA GLU A 132 7.11 -9.03 11.09
C GLU A 132 6.57 -7.72 10.50
N PHE A 133 6.26 -6.71 11.34
CA PHE A 133 5.88 -5.39 10.83
C PHE A 133 7.05 -4.67 10.21
N LEU A 134 8.26 -4.75 10.79
CA LEU A 134 9.43 -4.13 10.17
C LEU A 134 9.77 -4.81 8.84
N ARG A 135 9.65 -6.14 8.77
CA ARG A 135 9.86 -6.89 7.52
C ARG A 135 8.84 -6.49 6.44
N LEU A 136 7.56 -6.42 6.79
CA LEU A 136 6.50 -5.95 5.88
C LEU A 136 6.76 -4.51 5.45
N TYR A 137 6.99 -3.61 6.39
CA TYR A 137 7.21 -2.19 6.13
C TYR A 137 8.40 -1.97 5.20
N GLY A 138 9.49 -2.73 5.38
CA GLY A 138 10.63 -2.70 4.47
C GLY A 138 10.31 -3.16 3.05
N SER A 139 9.51 -4.22 2.89
CA SER A 139 9.06 -4.67 1.57
C SER A 139 8.20 -3.64 0.82
N LEU A 140 7.60 -2.69 1.57
CA LEU A 140 6.76 -1.63 1.05
C LEU A 140 7.49 -0.29 0.90
N GLY A 141 8.81 -0.26 1.10
CA GLY A 141 9.63 0.96 0.92
C GLY A 141 9.78 1.82 2.18
N HIS A 142 9.50 1.27 3.37
CA HIS A 142 9.58 1.97 4.65
C HIS A 142 8.80 3.30 4.64
N GLU A 143 9.36 4.36 5.22
CA GLU A 143 8.74 5.68 5.33
C GLU A 143 8.59 6.39 3.97
N ASN A 144 9.28 5.89 2.94
CA ASN A 144 9.14 6.37 1.56
C ASN A 144 8.01 5.67 0.81
N GLY A 145 7.45 4.60 1.38
CA GLY A 145 6.30 3.87 0.86
C GLY A 145 4.97 4.55 1.19
N PHE A 146 3.88 3.96 0.69
CA PHE A 146 2.53 4.51 0.88
C PHE A 146 2.08 4.56 2.35
N LEU A 147 2.64 3.71 3.22
CA LEU A 147 2.32 3.72 4.64
C LEU A 147 2.80 5.00 5.34
N GLY A 148 3.88 5.64 4.86
CA GLY A 148 4.51 6.75 5.58
C GLY A 148 5.01 6.31 6.96
N TYR A 149 5.01 7.21 7.95
CA TYR A 149 5.52 6.92 9.30
C TYR A 149 4.52 6.15 10.18
N PRO A 150 5.01 5.34 11.14
CA PRO A 150 4.18 4.81 12.21
C PRO A 150 3.59 5.94 13.07
N THR A 151 2.33 5.76 13.50
CA THR A 151 1.56 6.70 14.31
C THR A 151 1.07 6.09 15.63
N SER A 152 1.34 4.81 15.86
CA SER A 152 1.12 4.13 17.14
C SER A 152 2.27 3.17 17.44
N GLN A 153 2.36 2.73 18.69
CA GLN A 153 3.09 1.49 19.00
C GLN A 153 2.29 0.28 18.49
N GLU A 154 2.90 -0.89 18.53
CA GLU A 154 2.22 -2.16 18.28
C GLU A 154 1.17 -2.42 19.37
N VAL A 155 -0.08 -2.68 18.97
CA VAL A 155 -1.23 -2.86 19.88
C VAL A 155 -1.75 -4.29 19.77
N PRO A 156 -1.70 -5.10 20.85
CA PRO A 156 -2.30 -6.42 20.88
C PRO A 156 -3.83 -6.35 20.73
N ILE A 157 -4.37 -7.30 19.97
CA ILE A 157 -5.79 -7.50 19.71
C ILE A 157 -6.14 -8.99 19.85
N ARG A 158 -7.39 -9.36 19.56
CA ARG A 158 -7.92 -10.71 19.80
C ARG A 158 -7.10 -11.83 19.16
N ASP A 159 -7.23 -13.04 19.68
CA ASP A 159 -6.63 -14.26 19.14
C ASP A 159 -5.09 -14.18 18.95
N GLY A 160 -4.42 -13.35 19.77
CA GLY A 160 -2.99 -13.12 19.70
C GLY A 160 -2.56 -12.26 18.50
N GLY A 161 -3.50 -11.59 17.83
CA GLY A 161 -3.17 -10.64 16.77
C GLY A 161 -2.59 -9.34 17.32
N VAL A 162 -1.97 -8.58 16.43
CA VAL A 162 -1.40 -7.26 16.73
C VAL A 162 -1.73 -6.34 15.55
N PHE A 163 -1.94 -5.06 15.79
CA PHE A 163 -1.94 -4.06 14.73
C PHE A 163 -1.04 -2.88 15.05
N GLN A 164 -0.64 -2.15 14.02
CA GLN A 164 0.06 -0.88 14.15
C GLN A 164 -0.48 0.12 13.14
N LEU A 165 -0.75 1.34 13.59
CA LEU A 165 -1.19 2.44 12.75
C LEU A 165 0.01 3.10 12.07
N PHE A 166 -0.20 3.45 10.81
CA PHE A 166 0.69 4.27 10.00
C PHE A 166 -0.12 5.43 9.40
N GLN A 167 0.56 6.43 8.85
CA GLN A 167 -0.09 7.57 8.22
C GLN A 167 -1.02 7.15 7.07
N GLY A 168 -0.58 6.21 6.23
CA GLY A 168 -1.30 5.77 5.03
C GLY A 168 -2.16 4.52 5.20
N GLY A 169 -2.13 3.85 6.35
CA GLY A 169 -2.81 2.57 6.53
C GLY A 169 -2.57 1.93 7.89
N VAL A 170 -2.94 0.66 8.00
CA VAL A 170 -2.78 -0.12 9.21
C VAL A 170 -2.11 -1.45 8.86
N ALA A 171 -1.05 -1.81 9.56
CA ALA A 171 -0.49 -3.15 9.49
C ALA A 171 -1.18 -4.05 10.53
N TYR A 172 -1.62 -5.23 10.13
CA TYR A 172 -2.18 -6.26 11.00
C TYR A 172 -1.32 -7.51 10.92
N TRP A 173 -1.17 -8.20 12.04
CA TRP A 173 -0.54 -9.52 12.12
C TRP A 173 -1.42 -10.46 12.93
N SER A 174 -1.46 -11.72 12.53
CA SER A 174 -1.96 -12.81 13.38
C SER A 174 -1.10 -14.06 13.17
N PRO A 175 -1.07 -15.00 14.13
CA PRO A 175 -0.35 -16.26 13.96
C PRO A 175 -0.79 -17.04 12.70
N ALA A 176 -2.05 -16.91 12.30
CA ALA A 176 -2.63 -17.64 11.18
C ALA A 176 -2.44 -16.94 9.82
N SER A 177 -2.24 -15.62 9.79
CA SER A 177 -2.18 -14.86 8.53
C SER A 177 -0.87 -14.14 8.28
N GLY A 178 0.01 -13.98 9.26
CA GLY A 178 1.20 -13.13 9.12
C GLY A 178 0.85 -11.66 8.93
N ALA A 179 1.84 -10.83 8.58
CA ALA A 179 1.70 -9.38 8.50
C ALA A 179 1.15 -8.91 7.14
N HIS A 180 0.06 -8.14 7.15
CA HIS A 180 -0.57 -7.55 5.97
C HIS A 180 -1.10 -6.15 6.25
N THR A 181 -1.12 -5.26 5.23
CA THR A 181 -1.67 -3.91 5.39
C THR A 181 -3.12 -3.84 4.98
N VAL A 182 -3.91 -2.97 5.62
CA VAL A 182 -5.22 -2.55 5.14
C VAL A 182 -5.21 -1.03 5.03
N SER A 183 -5.55 -0.49 3.85
CA SER A 183 -5.42 0.93 3.50
C SER A 183 -6.63 1.50 2.79
N GLY A 184 -6.68 2.83 2.67
CA GLY A 184 -7.68 3.54 1.86
C GLY A 184 -9.11 3.10 2.11
N SER A 185 -9.87 2.85 1.04
CA SER A 185 -11.26 2.43 1.12
C SER A 185 -11.45 1.06 1.79
N PHE A 186 -10.47 0.16 1.74
CA PHE A 186 -10.53 -1.11 2.48
C PHE A 186 -10.38 -0.92 3.97
N ARG A 187 -9.55 0.04 4.42
CA ARG A 187 -9.46 0.39 5.84
C ARG A 187 -10.80 0.90 6.36
N ASP A 188 -11.43 1.79 5.61
CA ASP A 188 -12.72 2.38 6.01
C ASP A 188 -13.84 1.33 5.97
N LEU A 189 -13.85 0.43 4.98
CA LEU A 189 -14.77 -0.72 4.92
C LEU A 189 -14.56 -1.67 6.10
N TYR A 190 -13.31 -2.07 6.36
CA TYR A 190 -12.98 -3.01 7.43
C TYR A 190 -13.38 -2.45 8.79
N ALA A 191 -13.20 -1.13 9.01
CA ALA A 191 -13.68 -0.46 10.22
C ALA A 191 -15.21 -0.50 10.36
N ARG A 192 -15.96 -0.18 9.29
CA ARG A 192 -17.43 -0.26 9.30
C ARG A 192 -17.95 -1.65 9.63
N LEU A 193 -17.21 -2.69 9.24
CA LEU A 193 -17.56 -4.09 9.47
C LEU A 193 -17.07 -4.65 10.81
N GLY A 194 -16.52 -3.81 11.69
CA GLY A 194 -16.08 -4.23 13.03
C GLY A 194 -14.67 -4.83 13.07
N HIS A 195 -13.82 -4.50 12.09
CA HIS A 195 -12.43 -4.95 12.01
C HIS A 195 -12.30 -6.47 12.12
N GLU A 196 -11.33 -6.95 12.91
CA GLU A 196 -11.05 -8.38 13.10
C GLU A 196 -12.16 -9.12 13.86
N ASN A 197 -13.10 -8.39 14.46
CA ASN A 197 -14.31 -8.92 15.09
C ASN A 197 -15.46 -9.13 14.08
N GLY A 198 -15.34 -8.54 12.89
CA GLY A 198 -16.28 -8.69 11.79
C GLY A 198 -16.16 -10.00 11.02
N CYS A 199 -16.99 -10.14 9.98
CA CYS A 199 -16.99 -11.35 9.15
C CYS A 199 -15.68 -11.53 8.36
N LEU A 200 -14.96 -10.45 8.05
CA LEU A 200 -13.72 -10.51 7.29
C LEU A 200 -12.57 -11.16 8.09
N ARG A 201 -12.49 -10.96 9.42
CA ARG A 201 -11.31 -11.37 10.23
C ARG A 201 -10.01 -10.74 9.72
N TYR A 202 -8.84 -11.32 10.03
CA TYR A 202 -7.55 -10.75 9.65
C TYR A 202 -7.28 -10.80 8.14
N PRO A 203 -6.55 -9.81 7.58
CA PRO A 203 -6.08 -9.85 6.20
C PRO A 203 -5.09 -11.01 5.97
N THR A 204 -5.17 -11.62 4.80
CA THR A 204 -4.34 -12.76 4.35
C THR A 204 -3.57 -12.47 3.06
N SER A 205 -3.78 -11.29 2.47
CA SER A 205 -3.00 -10.81 1.33
C SER A 205 -2.80 -9.29 1.42
N GLN A 206 -1.86 -8.77 0.64
CA GLN A 206 -1.90 -7.35 0.27
C GLN A 206 -3.05 -7.09 -0.71
N GLU A 207 -3.29 -5.83 -1.05
CA GLU A 207 -4.19 -5.46 -2.14
C GLU A 207 -3.67 -6.04 -3.46
N LEU A 208 -4.56 -6.70 -4.21
CA LEU A 208 -4.26 -7.37 -5.47
C LEU A 208 -5.08 -6.74 -6.60
N PRO A 209 -4.50 -6.62 -7.81
CA PRO A 209 -5.24 -6.09 -8.95
C PRO A 209 -6.39 -7.01 -9.35
N ALA A 210 -7.48 -6.39 -9.81
CA ALA A 210 -8.68 -7.00 -10.33
C ALA A 210 -9.00 -6.42 -11.72
N ARG A 211 -9.97 -6.97 -12.45
CA ARG A 211 -10.32 -6.49 -13.80
C ARG A 211 -10.81 -5.03 -13.81
N ASP A 212 -10.71 -4.37 -14.95
CA ASP A 212 -11.26 -3.03 -15.17
C ASP A 212 -10.76 -1.98 -14.16
N GLY A 213 -9.52 -2.13 -13.69
CA GLY A 213 -8.89 -1.21 -12.74
C GLY A 213 -9.41 -1.36 -11.30
N GLY A 214 -10.14 -2.43 -10.99
CA GLY A 214 -10.50 -2.77 -9.63
C GLY A 214 -9.31 -3.34 -8.85
N VAL A 215 -9.50 -3.48 -7.54
CA VAL A 215 -8.60 -4.18 -6.64
C VAL A 215 -9.40 -5.04 -5.67
N TYR A 216 -8.79 -6.09 -5.13
CA TYR A 216 -9.37 -6.87 -4.05
C TYR A 216 -8.33 -7.24 -3.01
N GLN A 217 -8.79 -7.51 -1.79
CA GLN A 217 -7.95 -7.98 -0.71
C GLN A 217 -8.61 -9.18 -0.04
N ARG A 218 -7.81 -10.23 0.21
CA ARG A 218 -8.27 -11.43 0.91
C ARG A 218 -8.12 -11.27 2.41
N PHE A 219 -9.10 -11.79 3.13
CA PHE A 219 -9.13 -11.91 4.57
C PHE A 219 -9.46 -13.36 4.94
N GLN A 220 -9.29 -13.75 6.21
CA GLN A 220 -9.53 -15.15 6.61
C GLN A 220 -11.00 -15.56 6.45
N GLY A 221 -11.93 -14.63 6.64
CA GLY A 221 -13.37 -14.88 6.58
C GLY A 221 -14.07 -14.35 5.33
N GLY A 222 -13.34 -13.70 4.41
CA GLY A 222 -13.96 -13.16 3.21
C GLY A 222 -13.00 -12.40 2.29
N VAL A 223 -13.57 -11.64 1.36
CA VAL A 223 -12.83 -10.84 0.40
C VAL A 223 -13.45 -9.45 0.33
N ALA A 224 -12.61 -8.42 0.38
CA ALA A 224 -13.01 -7.05 0.07
C ALA A 224 -12.68 -6.74 -1.40
N TYR A 225 -13.62 -6.12 -2.10
CA TYR A 225 -13.49 -5.70 -3.49
C TYR A 225 -13.69 -4.21 -3.60
N TRP A 226 -12.92 -3.55 -4.46
CA TRP A 226 -13.12 -2.17 -4.85
C TRP A 226 -13.08 -2.04 -6.37
N SER A 227 -13.97 -1.22 -6.93
CA SER A 227 -13.87 -0.76 -8.31
C SER A 227 -14.17 0.74 -8.39
N PRO A 228 -13.72 1.43 -9.45
CA PRO A 228 -14.06 2.84 -9.66
C PRO A 228 -15.57 3.11 -9.70
N THR A 229 -16.36 2.11 -10.13
CA THR A 229 -17.81 2.24 -10.33
C THR A 229 -18.64 1.86 -9.11
N THR A 230 -18.12 1.02 -8.23
CA THR A 230 -18.89 0.45 -7.12
C THR A 230 -18.40 0.93 -5.76
N GLY A 231 -17.13 1.31 -5.64
CA GLY A 231 -16.51 1.50 -4.33
C GLY A 231 -16.20 0.19 -3.64
N ALA A 232 -15.84 0.26 -2.35
CA ALA A 232 -15.37 -0.87 -1.56
C ALA A 232 -16.51 -1.62 -0.86
N HIS A 233 -16.60 -2.93 -1.11
CA HIS A 233 -17.57 -3.84 -0.49
C HIS A 233 -16.96 -5.17 -0.09
N ALA A 234 -17.52 -5.78 0.96
CA ALA A 234 -17.07 -7.08 1.46
C ALA A 234 -18.06 -8.21 1.15
N LEU A 235 -17.53 -9.39 0.87
CA LEU A 235 -18.30 -10.63 0.81
C LEU A 235 -17.73 -11.65 1.78
N CYS A 236 -18.62 -12.31 2.51
CA CYS A 236 -18.29 -13.29 3.54
C CYS A 236 -19.19 -14.54 3.38
N GLY A 237 -18.71 -15.68 3.89
CA GLY A 237 -19.50 -16.91 4.03
C GLY A 237 -20.19 -17.41 2.75
N ALA A 238 -21.40 -17.95 2.88
CA ALA A 238 -22.08 -18.65 1.80
C ALA A 238 -22.37 -17.79 0.56
N ILE A 239 -22.56 -16.47 0.73
CA ILE A 239 -22.75 -15.56 -0.41
C ILE A 239 -21.45 -15.43 -1.22
N LEU A 240 -20.29 -15.36 -0.55
CA LEU A 240 -18.99 -15.40 -1.22
C LEU A 240 -18.79 -16.72 -1.97
N ASP A 241 -19.18 -17.86 -1.38
CA ASP A 241 -19.07 -19.18 -2.03
C ASP A 241 -19.94 -19.26 -3.31
N ALA A 242 -21.17 -18.75 -3.26
CA ALA A 242 -22.02 -18.67 -4.43
C ALA A 242 -21.45 -17.72 -5.49
N TYR A 243 -20.92 -16.56 -5.09
CA TYR A 243 -20.24 -15.64 -6.02
C TYR A 243 -19.01 -16.28 -6.67
N ALA A 244 -18.22 -17.05 -5.91
CA ALA A 244 -17.09 -17.80 -6.41
C ALA A 244 -17.48 -18.77 -7.54
N SER A 245 -18.62 -19.45 -7.42
CA SER A 245 -19.14 -20.37 -8.45
C SER A 245 -19.48 -19.69 -9.78
N THR A 246 -19.63 -18.36 -9.78
CA THR A 246 -19.87 -17.57 -11.00
C THR A 246 -18.59 -17.07 -11.66
N GLY A 247 -17.43 -17.27 -11.05
CA GLY A 247 -16.14 -16.75 -11.52
C GLY A 247 -15.71 -15.43 -10.84
N TYR A 248 -16.25 -15.12 -9.67
CA TYR A 248 -15.98 -13.88 -8.92
C TYR A 248 -16.20 -12.62 -9.77
N GLU A 249 -15.31 -11.63 -9.67
CA GLU A 249 -15.44 -10.36 -10.37
C GLU A 249 -15.38 -10.53 -11.88
N ASN A 250 -14.64 -11.52 -12.37
CA ASN A 250 -14.55 -11.90 -13.78
C ASN A 250 -15.79 -12.65 -14.28
N GLY A 251 -16.65 -13.05 -13.34
CA GLY A 251 -17.86 -13.81 -13.58
C GLY A 251 -18.99 -13.01 -14.20
N SER A 252 -20.13 -13.67 -14.35
CA SER A 252 -21.34 -13.09 -14.92
C SER A 252 -21.93 -11.98 -14.05
N LEU A 253 -21.69 -11.97 -12.73
CA LEU A 253 -22.25 -10.99 -11.80
C LEU A 253 -21.52 -9.65 -11.81
N GLY A 254 -20.20 -9.66 -12.03
CA GLY A 254 -19.34 -8.50 -11.88
C GLY A 254 -19.13 -8.08 -10.42
N TYR A 255 -18.73 -6.83 -10.19
CA TYR A 255 -18.40 -6.36 -8.83
C TYR A 255 -19.63 -6.22 -7.93
N PRO A 256 -19.47 -6.42 -6.59
CA PRO A 256 -20.50 -6.06 -5.62
C PRO A 256 -20.78 -4.55 -5.65
N VAL A 257 -22.04 -4.15 -5.44
CA VAL A 257 -22.46 -2.74 -5.37
C VAL A 257 -22.94 -2.32 -3.97
N ASN A 258 -23.06 -3.28 -3.05
CA ASN A 258 -23.31 -3.04 -1.64
C ASN A 258 -22.64 -4.11 -0.77
N ASP A 259 -22.59 -3.83 0.53
CA ASP A 259 -22.28 -4.84 1.54
C ASP A 259 -23.51 -5.73 1.75
N GLU A 260 -23.28 -6.92 2.31
CA GLU A 260 -24.35 -7.86 2.63
C GLU A 260 -25.38 -7.22 3.58
N HIS A 261 -26.63 -7.18 3.17
CA HIS A 261 -27.73 -6.54 3.89
C HIS A 261 -28.90 -7.48 4.12
N ASP A 262 -29.70 -7.18 5.13
CA ASP A 262 -30.87 -7.99 5.49
C ASP A 262 -31.99 -7.81 4.46
N VAL A 263 -32.65 -8.93 4.13
CA VAL A 263 -33.86 -8.98 3.30
C VAL A 263 -34.89 -9.90 3.96
N PRO A 264 -36.19 -9.81 3.61
CA PRO A 264 -37.18 -10.74 4.14
C PRO A 264 -36.76 -12.21 3.91
N GLY A 265 -36.60 -12.95 5.00
CA GLY A 265 -36.21 -14.36 4.96
C GLY A 265 -34.71 -14.65 4.85
N GLY A 266 -33.83 -13.63 4.83
CA GLY A 266 -32.41 -13.88 4.66
C GLY A 266 -31.52 -12.65 4.52
N ARG A 267 -30.42 -12.82 3.79
CA ARG A 267 -29.43 -11.78 3.50
C ARG A 267 -29.15 -11.71 2.00
N ARG A 268 -28.66 -10.58 1.51
CA ARG A 268 -28.42 -10.37 0.08
C ARG A 268 -27.21 -9.46 -0.16
N VAL A 269 -26.51 -9.71 -1.26
CA VAL A 269 -25.55 -8.79 -1.87
C VAL A 269 -25.99 -8.55 -3.31
N ASP A 270 -26.02 -7.29 -3.70
CA ASP A 270 -26.23 -6.88 -5.08
C ASP A 270 -24.90 -6.74 -5.81
N PHE A 271 -24.91 -7.09 -7.09
CA PHE A 271 -23.78 -6.97 -8.00
C PHE A 271 -24.18 -6.13 -9.22
N GLN A 272 -23.19 -5.74 -10.00
CA GLN A 272 -23.41 -4.99 -11.25
C GLN A 272 -24.45 -5.64 -12.17
N ARG A 273 -24.54 -6.99 -12.18
CA ARG A 273 -25.41 -7.76 -13.07
C ARG A 273 -26.21 -8.85 -12.34
N GLY A 274 -26.88 -8.51 -11.25
CA GLY A 274 -27.75 -9.42 -10.50
C GLY A 274 -27.53 -9.33 -9.01
N TYR A 275 -27.94 -10.36 -8.28
CA TYR A 275 -27.76 -10.44 -6.83
C TYR A 275 -27.53 -11.88 -6.39
N VAL A 276 -26.93 -12.04 -5.21
CA VAL A 276 -26.91 -13.32 -4.50
C VAL A 276 -27.67 -13.12 -3.21
N GLU A 277 -28.66 -13.99 -2.98
CA GLU A 277 -29.42 -14.01 -1.73
C GLU A 277 -29.13 -15.31 -0.99
N TRP A 278 -29.14 -15.26 0.34
CA TRP A 278 -29.01 -16.41 1.21
C TRP A 278 -30.20 -16.48 2.14
N SER A 279 -30.77 -17.67 2.30
CA SER A 279 -31.70 -17.98 3.39
C SER A 279 -31.30 -19.28 4.08
N ALA A 280 -31.76 -19.45 5.32
CA ALA A 280 -31.57 -20.71 6.04
C ALA A 280 -32.25 -21.90 5.32
N ALA A 281 -33.31 -21.66 4.56
CA ALA A 281 -34.07 -22.71 3.86
C ALA A 281 -33.42 -23.14 2.53
N THR A 282 -32.81 -22.20 1.81
CA THR A 282 -32.40 -22.41 0.41
C THR A 282 -30.90 -22.31 0.17
N GLY A 283 -30.12 -21.92 1.18
CA GLY A 283 -28.71 -21.57 1.02
C GLY A 283 -28.52 -20.31 0.18
N ALA A 284 -27.27 -20.06 -0.26
CA ALA A 284 -26.97 -18.94 -1.14
C ALA A 284 -27.35 -19.28 -2.59
N ARG A 285 -28.07 -18.38 -3.25
CA ARG A 285 -28.56 -18.53 -4.63
C ARG A 285 -28.21 -17.32 -5.45
N VAL A 286 -27.61 -17.60 -6.60
CA VAL A 286 -27.30 -16.60 -7.63
C VAL A 286 -28.59 -16.31 -8.40
N ASN A 287 -29.04 -15.06 -8.32
CA ASN A 287 -30.16 -14.56 -9.08
C ASN A 287 -29.66 -13.51 -10.06
N GLN A 288 -29.42 -13.96 -11.28
CA GLN A 288 -29.18 -13.07 -12.40
C GLN A 288 -30.46 -12.99 -13.21
N PRO A 289 -31.05 -11.80 -13.37
CA PRO A 289 -31.89 -11.59 -14.54
C PRO A 289 -31.00 -11.96 -15.72
N VAL A 290 -31.37 -13.00 -16.47
CA VAL A 290 -30.88 -13.14 -17.83
C VAL A 290 -31.16 -11.77 -18.41
N ALA A 291 -30.11 -11.03 -18.83
CA ALA A 291 -30.36 -9.85 -19.65
C ALA A 291 -31.37 -10.34 -20.65
N ALA A 292 -32.60 -9.78 -20.63
CA ALA A 292 -33.61 -10.22 -21.57
C ALA A 292 -32.86 -10.27 -22.89
N VAL A 293 -32.98 -11.38 -23.62
CA VAL A 293 -32.71 -11.26 -25.04
C VAL A 293 -33.77 -10.25 -25.45
N VAL A 294 -33.44 -8.96 -25.34
CA VAL A 294 -34.08 -7.92 -26.09
C VAL A 294 -33.89 -8.52 -27.47
N PRO A 295 -34.96 -8.98 -28.13
CA PRO A 295 -34.81 -9.27 -29.55
C PRO A 295 -34.14 -8.01 -30.04
N VAL A 296 -32.92 -8.13 -30.58
CA VAL A 296 -32.24 -6.99 -31.21
C VAL A 296 -33.36 -6.33 -31.97
N PRO A 297 -33.78 -5.09 -31.62
CA PRO A 297 -34.87 -4.46 -32.32
C PRO A 297 -34.48 -4.63 -33.77
N ALA A 298 -35.31 -5.34 -34.55
CA ALA A 298 -35.03 -5.52 -35.98
C ALA A 298 -34.56 -4.14 -36.43
N PRO A 299 -33.33 -4.02 -36.97
CA PRO A 299 -32.69 -2.72 -37.18
C PRO A 299 -33.78 -1.81 -37.74
N PRO A 300 -34.01 -0.62 -37.13
CA PRO A 300 -35.15 0.20 -37.49
C PRO A 300 -35.23 0.19 -39.02
N THR A 301 -36.41 -0.05 -39.59
CA THR A 301 -36.64 0.18 -41.01
C THR A 301 -36.52 1.67 -41.27
N THR A 302 -35.32 2.21 -41.09
CA THR A 302 -34.86 3.39 -41.76
C THR A 302 -34.81 2.96 -43.20
N THR A 303 -35.76 3.46 -43.99
CA THR A 303 -35.54 3.63 -45.41
C THR A 303 -34.10 4.13 -45.58
N PRO A 304 -33.25 3.42 -46.35
CA PRO A 304 -31.91 3.89 -46.62
C PRO A 304 -31.97 5.37 -47.03
N PRO A 305 -31.06 6.25 -46.56
CA PRO A 305 -30.97 7.59 -47.13
C PRO A 305 -30.87 7.44 -48.66
N PRO A 306 -31.60 8.26 -49.45
CA PRO A 306 -31.57 8.13 -50.89
C PRO A 306 -30.10 8.16 -51.35
N PRO A 307 -29.68 7.22 -52.21
CA PRO A 307 -28.31 7.19 -52.68
C PRO A 307 -27.96 8.56 -53.29
N PRO A 308 -26.71 9.04 -53.13
CA PRO A 308 -26.28 10.24 -53.84
C PRO A 308 -26.59 10.08 -55.34
N PRO A 309 -27.03 11.14 -56.04
CA PRO A 309 -27.37 11.02 -57.45
C PRO A 309 -26.20 10.40 -58.21
N ALA A 310 -26.45 9.25 -58.83
CA ALA A 310 -25.47 8.58 -59.65
C ALA A 310 -25.04 9.52 -60.80
N PRO A 311 -23.76 9.58 -61.17
CA PRO A 311 -23.37 10.24 -62.40
C PRO A 311 -24.02 9.51 -63.59
N SER A 312 -25.11 10.06 -64.11
CA SER A 312 -25.76 9.58 -65.32
C SER A 312 -24.94 10.02 -66.53
N GLY A 313 -24.21 9.10 -67.14
CA GLY A 313 -23.44 9.40 -68.35
C GLY A 313 -22.36 8.39 -68.73
N VAL A 314 -22.06 7.40 -67.89
CA VAL A 314 -21.06 6.38 -68.21
C VAL A 314 -21.67 5.35 -69.18
N TYR A 315 -21.12 5.26 -70.39
CA TYR A 315 -21.46 4.29 -71.42
C TYR A 315 -20.19 3.53 -71.81
N TYR A 316 -20.24 2.20 -71.76
CA TYR A 316 -19.21 1.33 -72.31
C TYR A 316 -19.73 0.68 -73.58
N ARG A 317 -18.92 0.68 -74.64
CA ARG A 317 -19.27 0.03 -75.92
C ARG A 317 -19.23 -1.49 -75.80
N ASN A 318 -18.30 -2.03 -75.01
CA ASN A 318 -18.12 -3.46 -74.77
C ASN A 318 -17.41 -3.72 -73.42
N CYS A 319 -17.27 -4.99 -73.04
CA CYS A 319 -16.67 -5.38 -71.76
C CYS A 319 -15.17 -5.15 -71.64
N ASP A 320 -14.45 -5.07 -72.76
CA ASP A 320 -13.02 -4.76 -72.74
C ASP A 320 -12.79 -3.31 -72.33
N GLU A 321 -13.63 -2.39 -72.80
CA GLU A 321 -13.61 -0.99 -72.38
C GLU A 321 -13.95 -0.83 -70.89
N ALA A 322 -14.95 -1.58 -70.40
CA ALA A 322 -15.32 -1.60 -68.99
C ALA A 322 -14.19 -2.12 -68.09
N ARG A 323 -13.49 -3.20 -68.49
CA ARG A 323 -12.33 -3.74 -67.76
C ARG A 323 -11.13 -2.80 -67.81
N ALA A 324 -10.85 -2.19 -68.98
CA ALA A 324 -9.77 -1.22 -69.12
C ALA A 324 -9.98 0.04 -68.27
N ALA A 325 -11.24 0.45 -68.06
CA ALA A 325 -11.62 1.52 -67.15
C ALA A 325 -11.65 1.11 -65.67
N GLY A 326 -11.39 -0.16 -65.35
CA GLY A 326 -11.44 -0.70 -63.98
C GLY A 326 -12.85 -0.81 -63.41
N ALA A 327 -13.88 -0.77 -64.25
CA ALA A 327 -15.28 -0.74 -63.85
C ALA A 327 -15.94 -2.14 -63.77
N ALA A 328 -15.33 -3.16 -64.37
CA ALA A 328 -15.86 -4.51 -64.35
C ALA A 328 -15.42 -5.30 -63.09
N PRO A 329 -16.28 -6.19 -62.55
CA PRO A 329 -17.64 -6.51 -63.02
C PRO A 329 -18.68 -5.42 -62.65
N ILE A 330 -19.60 -5.11 -63.58
CA ILE A 330 -20.63 -4.06 -63.41
C ILE A 330 -21.97 -4.71 -63.10
N ARG A 331 -22.61 -4.35 -61.98
CA ARG A 331 -23.89 -4.93 -61.56
C ARG A 331 -25.10 -4.14 -62.09
N ALA A 332 -26.22 -4.82 -62.30
CA ALA A 332 -27.48 -4.21 -62.71
C ALA A 332 -27.86 -3.03 -61.79
N GLY A 333 -28.08 -1.86 -62.39
CA GLY A 333 -28.35 -0.61 -61.67
C GLY A 333 -27.11 0.26 -61.39
N GLN A 334 -25.89 -0.22 -61.65
CA GLN A 334 -24.68 0.62 -61.58
C GLN A 334 -24.49 1.44 -62.88
N PRO A 335 -23.89 2.65 -62.81
CA PRO A 335 -23.54 3.44 -64.00
C PRO A 335 -22.67 2.62 -64.97
N GLY A 336 -23.04 2.62 -66.26
CA GLY A 336 -22.35 1.80 -67.27
C GLY A 336 -22.93 0.39 -67.45
N TYR A 337 -23.83 -0.07 -66.58
CA TYR A 337 -24.51 -1.35 -66.78
C TYR A 337 -25.48 -1.29 -67.97
N ARG A 338 -25.44 -2.30 -68.83
CA ARG A 338 -26.39 -2.48 -69.93
C ARG A 338 -26.64 -3.96 -70.16
N PRO A 339 -27.89 -4.40 -70.40
CA PRO A 339 -28.19 -5.81 -70.70
C PRO A 339 -27.42 -6.38 -71.90
N ALA A 340 -26.93 -5.52 -72.82
CA ALA A 340 -26.08 -5.96 -73.93
C ALA A 340 -24.66 -6.37 -73.51
N LEU A 341 -24.22 -6.00 -72.31
CA LEU A 341 -22.92 -6.36 -71.72
C LEU A 341 -23.02 -7.54 -70.73
N ASP A 342 -24.24 -7.90 -70.37
CA ASP A 342 -24.58 -9.04 -69.52
C ASP A 342 -25.02 -10.19 -70.44
N ARG A 343 -24.09 -11.10 -70.72
CA ARG A 343 -24.27 -12.12 -71.76
C ARG A 343 -25.23 -13.22 -71.33
N ASP A 344 -25.24 -13.57 -70.06
CA ASP A 344 -26.04 -14.65 -69.50
C ASP A 344 -27.31 -14.14 -68.77
N GLY A 345 -27.40 -12.82 -68.54
CA GLY A 345 -28.61 -12.15 -68.08
C GLY A 345 -28.83 -12.26 -66.58
N ASP A 346 -27.77 -12.54 -65.82
CA ASP A 346 -27.83 -12.79 -64.38
C ASP A 346 -27.80 -11.49 -63.53
N GLY A 347 -27.62 -10.34 -64.19
CA GLY A 347 -27.51 -9.03 -63.57
C GLY A 347 -26.08 -8.59 -63.28
N ILE A 348 -25.05 -9.27 -63.78
CA ILE A 348 -23.63 -8.93 -63.66
C ILE A 348 -22.99 -8.86 -65.05
N ALA A 349 -22.82 -7.65 -65.57
CA ALA A 349 -22.14 -7.43 -66.84
C ALA A 349 -20.61 -7.56 -66.71
N CYS A 350 -20.00 -8.13 -67.76
CA CYS A 350 -18.54 -8.17 -67.95
C CYS A 350 -17.75 -8.96 -66.90
N GLU A 351 -18.34 -10.01 -66.35
CA GLU A 351 -17.65 -11.07 -65.61
C GLU A 351 -16.44 -11.68 -66.36
#